data_AF-A0A090WE45-F1
#
_entry.id   AF-A0A090WE45-F1
#
_cell.length_a   1.000
_cell.length_b   1.000
_cell.length_c   1.000
_cell.angle_alpha   90.00
_cell.angle_beta   90.00
_cell.angle_gamma   90.00
#
_symmetry.space_group_name_H-M   'P 1'
#
loop_
_entity.id
_entity.type
_entity.pdbx_description
1 polymer ?
#
loop_
_entity_poly.entity_id
_entity_poly.type
_entity_poly.pdbx_seq_one_letter_code
_entity_poly.pdbx_strand_id
1 'polypeptide(L)'
;MAAYNKLSVSDSIRELAKYTEMIRNKFSELSIKYNINIITGSMPEIIDGQLYNVGNLCRRDGTIERYEKIHVTPDEQKVWGTSRWK
;
A
#
# COMPACT_ATOMS: atom_id res chain seq x y z
N MET A 1 -0.35 14.64 1.38
CA MET A 1 -0.28 15.18 0.01
C MET A 1 0.42 16.54 -0.09
N ALA A 2 0.28 17.46 0.87
CA ALA A 2 0.90 18.81 0.80
C ALA A 2 2.38 18.86 0.35
N ALA A 3 3.23 17.94 0.82
CA ALA A 3 4.63 17.88 0.44
C ALA A 3 4.87 17.56 -1.06
N TYR A 4 3.95 16.83 -1.70
CA TYR A 4 4.08 16.35 -3.08
C TYR A 4 3.10 16.99 -4.06
N ASN A 5 2.24 17.91 -3.61
CA ASN A 5 1.23 18.56 -4.45
C ASN A 5 1.76 19.27 -5.70
N LYS A 6 3.07 19.54 -5.76
CA LYS A 6 3.74 20.16 -6.91
C LYS A 6 4.08 19.16 -8.02
N LEU A 7 4.04 17.86 -7.71
CA LEU A 7 4.32 16.77 -8.66
C LEU A 7 3.05 16.39 -9.42
N SER A 8 3.21 15.62 -10.50
CA SER A 8 2.07 14.94 -11.12
C SER A 8 1.41 14.00 -10.10
N VAL A 9 0.14 13.66 -10.31
CA VAL A 9 -0.58 12.77 -9.38
C VAL A 9 0.08 11.39 -9.32
N SER A 10 0.54 10.85 -10.46
CA SER A 10 1.23 9.55 -10.49
C SER A 10 2.56 9.59 -9.73
N ASP A 11 3.35 10.65 -9.91
CA ASP A 11 4.62 10.81 -9.18
C ASP A 11 4.40 11.00 -7.69
N SER A 12 3.37 11.77 -7.31
CA SER A 12 2.98 11.95 -5.91
C SER A 12 2.63 10.62 -5.24
N ILE A 13 1.92 9.73 -5.94
CA ILE A 13 1.56 8.41 -5.42
C ILE A 13 2.80 7.51 -5.31
N ARG A 14 3.74 7.57 -6.26
CA ARG A 14 5.02 6.83 -6.19
C ARG A 14 5.89 7.30 -5.01
N GLU A 15 5.89 8.59 -4.71
CA GLU A 15 6.55 9.11 -3.51
C GLU A 15 5.87 8.61 -2.23
N LEU A 16 4.54 8.54 -2.20
CA LEU A 16 3.80 7.97 -1.08
C LEU A 16 4.06 6.46 -0.89
N ALA A 17 4.31 5.73 -1.98
CA ALA A 17 4.61 4.29 -1.92
C ALA A 17 5.85 3.97 -1.07
N LYS A 18 6.79 4.92 -0.94
CA LYS A 18 7.98 4.78 -0.10
C LYS A 18 7.67 4.62 1.39
N TYR A 19 6.49 5.04 1.84
CA TYR A 19 6.07 4.93 3.24
C TYR A 19 5.34 3.62 3.55
N THR A 20 4.91 2.86 2.53
CA THR A 20 4.09 1.66 2.70
C THR A 20 4.77 0.62 3.58
N GLU A 21 6.07 0.36 3.38
CA GLU A 21 6.83 -0.57 4.21
C GLU A 21 6.90 -0.13 5.68
N MET A 22 7.22 1.15 5.92
CA MET A 22 7.28 1.71 7.28
C MET A 22 5.94 1.56 8.00
N ILE A 23 4.84 1.87 7.31
CA ILE A 23 3.49 1.78 7.86
C ILE A 23 3.10 0.33 8.13
N ARG A 24 3.37 -0.59 7.19
CA ARG A 24 3.14 -2.04 7.35
C ARG A 24 3.88 -2.59 8.56
N ASN A 25 5.16 -2.25 8.70
CA ASN A 25 5.98 -2.71 9.82
C ASN A 25 5.42 -2.18 11.14
N LYS A 26 4.96 -0.92 11.17
CA LYS A 26 4.32 -0.37 12.36
C LYS A 26 3.03 -1.11 12.73
N PHE A 27 2.20 -1.47 11.74
CA PHE A 27 1.01 -2.26 12.01
C PHE A 27 1.33 -3.66 12.53
N SER A 28 2.39 -4.30 12.04
CA SER A 28 2.85 -5.59 12.58
C SER A 28 3.31 -5.48 14.05
N GLU A 29 4.07 -4.43 14.40
CA GLU A 29 4.42 -4.17 15.81
C GLU A 29 3.17 -4.02 16.70
N LEU A 30 2.16 -3.29 16.19
CA LEU A 30 0.90 -3.07 16.92
C LEU A 30 0.07 -4.36 17.02
N SER A 31 0.03 -5.19 15.99
CA SER A 31 -0.71 -6.46 16.00
C SER A 31 -0.17 -7.41 17.08
N ILE A 32 1.17 -7.49 17.21
CA ILE A 32 1.84 -8.25 18.27
C ILE A 32 1.57 -7.60 19.64
N LYS A 33 1.86 -6.31 19.78
CA LYS A 33 1.78 -5.59 21.07
C LYS A 33 0.41 -5.66 21.71
N TYR A 34 -0.64 -5.54 20.90
CA TYR A 34 -2.02 -5.56 21.37
C TYR A 34 -2.70 -6.93 21.24
N ASN A 35 -1.97 -7.96 20.76
CA ASN A 35 -2.48 -9.31 20.56
C ASN A 35 -3.75 -9.38 19.68
N ILE A 36 -3.78 -8.56 18.63
CA ILE A 36 -4.88 -8.43 17.66
C ILE A 36 -4.40 -8.74 16.24
N ASN A 37 -5.32 -9.04 15.33
CA ASN A 37 -5.03 -9.04 13.91
C ASN A 37 -5.42 -7.68 13.31
N ILE A 38 -4.61 -7.15 12.39
CA ILE A 38 -4.87 -5.87 11.72
C ILE A 38 -4.92 -6.11 10.22
N ILE A 39 -6.01 -5.65 9.60
CA ILE A 39 -6.15 -5.58 8.14
C ILE A 39 -5.89 -4.13 7.74
N THR A 40 -4.82 -3.87 6.99
CA THR A 40 -4.45 -2.51 6.60
C THR A 40 -5.32 -1.99 5.46
N GLY A 41 -5.40 -0.67 5.32
CA GLY A 41 -6.01 -0.05 4.14
C GLY A 41 -5.23 -0.31 2.85
N SER A 42 -5.79 0.17 1.74
CA SER A 42 -5.13 0.18 0.42
C SER A 42 -3.94 1.14 0.41
N MET A 43 -2.75 0.60 0.17
CA MET A 43 -1.49 1.33 0.11
C MET A 43 -0.85 1.16 -1.28
N PRO A 44 -0.21 2.21 -1.83
CA PRO A 44 0.57 2.08 -3.04
C PRO A 44 1.87 1.34 -2.77
N GLU A 45 2.22 0.34 -3.57
CA GLU A 45 3.47 -0.42 -3.48
C GLU A 45 4.07 -0.58 -4.87
N ILE A 46 5.38 -0.39 -5.01
CA ILE A 46 6.07 -0.55 -6.30
C ILE A 46 6.74 -1.92 -6.32
N ILE A 47 6.37 -2.76 -7.29
CA ILE A 47 6.95 -4.08 -7.53
C ILE A 47 7.35 -4.14 -9.00
N ASP A 48 8.62 -4.46 -9.28
CA ASP A 48 9.16 -4.53 -10.64
C ASP A 48 8.87 -3.29 -11.50
N GLY A 49 8.93 -2.10 -10.87
CA GLY A 49 8.65 -0.81 -11.51
C GLY A 49 7.16 -0.48 -11.70
N GLN A 50 6.27 -1.43 -11.47
CA GLN A 50 4.82 -1.27 -11.56
C GLN A 50 4.21 -0.89 -10.22
N LEU A 51 3.21 -0.01 -10.25
CA LEU A 51 2.51 0.45 -9.05
C LEU A 51 1.31 -0.46 -8.79
N TYR A 52 1.21 -1.01 -7.59
CA TYR A 52 0.10 -1.85 -7.16
C TYR A 52 -0.61 -1.22 -5.98
N ASN A 53 -1.92 -1.50 -5.88
CA ASN A 53 -2.70 -1.19 -4.70
C ASN A 53 -2.79 -2.45 -3.83
N VAL A 54 -2.16 -2.40 -2.66
CA VAL A 54 -1.97 -3.56 -1.79
C VAL A 54 -2.55 -3.29 -0.41
N GLY A 55 -2.99 -4.34 0.25
CA GLY A 55 -3.25 -4.35 1.68
C GLY A 55 -2.51 -5.50 2.33
N ASN A 56 -2.39 -5.44 3.65
CA ASN A 56 -1.68 -6.44 4.44
C ASN A 56 -2.58 -6.93 5.57
N LEU A 57 -2.55 -8.22 5.84
CA LEU A 57 -3.04 -8.83 7.06
C LEU A 57 -1.84 -9.04 7.98
N CYS A 58 -1.72 -8.19 9.00
CA CYS A 58 -0.76 -8.34 10.08
C CYS A 58 -1.38 -9.21 11.17
N ARG A 59 -0.88 -10.43 11.34
CA ARG A 59 -1.35 -11.35 12.37
C ARG A 59 -0.69 -11.04 13.71
N ARG A 60 -1.36 -11.46 14.79
CA ARG A 60 -0.88 -11.28 16.16
C ARG A 60 0.40 -12.06 16.49
N ASP A 61 0.74 -13.07 15.69
CA ASP A 61 1.98 -13.85 15.79
C ASP A 61 3.17 -13.19 15.07
N GLY A 62 2.96 -12.02 14.45
CA GLY A 62 3.96 -11.26 13.72
C GLY A 62 4.06 -11.61 12.23
N THR A 63 3.36 -12.64 11.76
CA THR A 63 3.32 -12.95 10.32
C THR A 63 2.50 -11.90 9.56
N ILE A 64 2.89 -11.65 8.30
CA ILE A 64 2.25 -10.65 7.44
C ILE A 64 1.88 -11.33 6.11
N GLU A 65 0.62 -11.24 5.74
CA GLU A 65 0.13 -11.66 4.43
C GLU A 65 -0.21 -10.44 3.57
N ARG A 66 0.22 -10.45 2.31
CA ARG A 66 -0.10 -9.41 1.32
C ARG A 66 -1.29 -9.84 0.48
N TYR A 67 -2.22 -8.92 0.25
CA TYR A 67 -3.27 -9.06 -0.76
C TYR A 67 -3.33 -7.79 -1.61
N GLU A 68 -3.98 -7.90 -2.76
CA GLU A 68 -4.01 -6.83 -3.74
C GLU A 68 -5.42 -6.54 -4.24
N LYS A 69 -5.60 -5.31 -4.70
CA LYS A 69 -6.86 -4.89 -5.28
C LYS A 69 -7.02 -5.50 -6.68
N ILE A 70 -7.90 -6.49 -6.79
CA ILE A 70 -8.18 -7.19 -8.06
C ILE A 70 -8.88 -6.25 -9.07
N HIS A 71 -9.80 -5.41 -8.60
CA HIS A 71 -10.58 -4.49 -9.43
C HIS A 71 -10.07 -3.06 -9.28
N VAL A 72 -8.99 -2.74 -9.99
CA VAL A 72 -8.48 -1.37 -10.11
C VAL A 72 -9.50 -0.54 -10.88
N THR A 73 -9.85 0.64 -10.36
CA THR A 73 -10.81 1.51 -11.06
C THR A 73 -10.15 2.18 -12.28
N PRO A 74 -10.92 2.55 -13.32
CA PRO A 74 -10.36 3.21 -14.50
C PRO A 74 -9.56 4.48 -14.16
N ASP A 75 -9.98 5.23 -13.14
CA ASP A 75 -9.27 6.43 -12.69
C ASP A 75 -7.96 6.09 -11.97
N GLU A 76 -7.92 5.05 -11.14
CA GLU A 76 -6.68 4.59 -10.50
C GLU A 76 -5.65 4.12 -11.55
N GLN A 77 -6.12 3.53 -12.64
CA GLN A 77 -5.25 3.12 -13.75
C GLN A 77 -4.76 4.34 -14.55
N LYS A 78 -5.67 5.27 -14.92
CA LYS A 78 -5.34 6.44 -15.75
C LYS A 78 -4.54 7.51 -15.01
N VAL A 79 -4.88 7.78 -13.76
CA VAL A 79 -4.37 8.92 -12.99
C VAL A 79 -3.19 8.52 -12.11
N TRP A 80 -3.22 7.33 -11.51
CA TRP A 80 -2.13 6.87 -10.64
C TRP A 80 -1.14 5.97 -11.39
N GLY A 81 -1.58 5.30 -12.45
CA GLY A 81 -0.78 4.29 -13.15
C GLY A 81 -0.78 2.95 -12.42
N THR A 82 -1.85 2.63 -11.69
CA THR A 82 -1.97 1.38 -10.93
C THR A 82 -2.17 0.21 -11.88
N SER A 83 -1.33 -0.82 -11.77
CA SER A 83 -1.43 -2.08 -12.46
C SER A 83 -2.34 -3.05 -11.72
N ARG A 84 -3.05 -3.88 -12.49
CA ARG A 84 -3.67 -5.10 -11.99
C ARG A 84 -2.69 -6.25 -12.21
N TRP A 85 -2.59 -7.18 -11.27
CA TRP A 85 -1.88 -8.44 -11.49
C TRP A 85 -2.54 -9.22 -12.64
N LYS A 86 -1.71 -9.69 -13.58
CA LYS A 86 -2.15 -10.52 -14.71
C LYS A 86 -2.00 -11.99 -14.38
#